data_AF-A0A3S0ZMT5-F1
#
_entry.id   AF-A0A3S0ZMT5-F1
#
_cell.length_a   1.000
_cell.length_b   1.000
_cell.length_c   1.000
_cell.angle_alpha   90.00
_cell.angle_beta   90.00
_cell.angle_gamma   90.00
#
_symmetry.space_group_name_H-M   'P 1'
#
loop_
_entity.id
_entity.type
_entity.pdbx_description
1 polymer ?
#
loop_
_entity_poly.entity_id
_entity_poly.type
_entity_poly.pdbx_seq_one_letter_code
_entity_poly.pdbx_strand_id
1 'polypeptide(L)'
;MSAVLSTVQEYGRRPPGLPERIRHRPEWEYLRRQIYSTGMRFGEQLSFDFRVLLTDAKNAQYAGVLMWELLRDFKPEVLVGPGFGSTPLLYGIAAAALNEGRNLQVLMVRDQRKDRNQKKWVEGNRFAANGKRAVFVDDFMKAGSALPLVKKALSADKVAVELRAVGLFFDMWEPLGSRQIGVSTAPVLALFTRHDIGLSRDCFDAMPPLMKGGAPDFVSEEPRWWRFALNHATGYPTKCAPVIVDDAVLVADDHSQVWRHHLQTGEIEWMTPSLARPKKGIVQLLQGVGRSVIYGCYDGTVTRLDATTGEPLWRRKIDSSIHATPCIDEVHQRVFINTEQWNEGRPIGHLQCLDLETGRFLWKREHAWWPPGSSLLCPEVGLVIAPCNDEALIALRTTTGELAWKTQTKGLVRGRPSLVETSIGYLILTATERGHLECRNASNGALIWSVRYGEGLWHQFPLVMNDCVIVMDGKWHISAFDVETGELRWLSRLRSPGCWQAVPYGRFCAVLSREGHLAVFDPQREIKVWEGKLPGTFHQPPTLRNGTLVAASNTSGLLAFDIHPYYEN
;
A
#
# COMPACT_ATOMS: atom_id res chain seq x y z
N MET A 1 25.97 22.50 -31.72
CA MET A 1 26.13 22.81 -30.28
C MET A 1 25.28 24.01 -29.85
N SER A 2 25.31 25.16 -30.54
CA SER A 2 24.54 26.37 -30.17
C SER A 2 23.00 26.22 -30.19
N ALA A 3 22.41 25.53 -31.18
CA ALA A 3 20.95 25.31 -31.24
C ALA A 3 20.41 24.26 -30.23
N VAL A 4 21.27 23.33 -29.80
CA VAL A 4 20.94 22.36 -28.74
C VAL A 4 20.90 23.07 -27.38
N LEU A 5 21.83 24.00 -27.15
CA LEU A 5 21.89 24.79 -25.92
C LEU A 5 20.73 25.80 -25.78
N SER A 6 20.25 26.42 -26.87
CA SER A 6 19.09 27.33 -26.80
C SER A 6 17.79 26.60 -26.49
N THR A 7 17.61 25.39 -27.02
CA THR A 7 16.45 24.54 -26.69
C THR A 7 16.56 23.98 -25.26
N VAL A 8 17.76 23.63 -24.79
CA VAL A 8 17.99 23.18 -23.40
C VAL A 8 17.81 24.32 -22.37
N GLN A 9 18.02 25.59 -22.76
CA GLN A 9 17.76 26.75 -21.91
C GLN A 9 16.27 27.10 -21.76
N GLU A 10 15.45 26.88 -22.80
CA GLU A 10 14.00 27.09 -22.76
C GLU A 10 13.27 26.03 -21.91
N TYR A 11 13.82 24.80 -21.85
CA TYR A 11 13.30 23.66 -21.06
C TYR A 11 14.12 23.39 -19.78
N GLY A 12 14.57 24.46 -19.10
CA GLY A 12 15.59 24.41 -18.05
C GLY A 12 15.40 23.35 -16.96
N ARG A 13 16.47 22.57 -16.68
CA ARG A 13 16.76 21.71 -15.49
C ARG A 13 15.66 20.78 -14.93
N ARG A 14 14.43 20.81 -15.43
CA ARG A 14 13.28 20.00 -15.03
C ARG A 14 12.71 19.36 -16.30
N PRO A 15 12.24 18.11 -16.26
CA PRO A 15 11.44 17.60 -17.37
C PRO A 15 10.27 18.58 -17.58
N PRO A 16 9.89 18.92 -18.82
CA PRO A 16 8.60 19.58 -19.04
C PRO A 16 7.56 18.68 -18.37
N GLY A 17 6.83 19.23 -17.39
CA GLY A 17 5.68 18.55 -16.83
C GLY A 17 4.74 18.19 -17.98
N LEU A 18 4.09 17.01 -17.91
CA LEU A 18 3.10 16.63 -18.91
C LEU A 18 2.11 17.80 -19.06
N PRO A 19 1.91 18.36 -20.26
CA PRO A 19 1.02 19.50 -20.44
C PRO A 19 -0.37 19.22 -19.86
N GLU A 20 -0.95 20.18 -19.12
CA GLU A 20 -2.27 20.02 -18.48
C GLU A 20 -3.35 19.61 -19.49
N ARG A 21 -3.27 20.13 -20.72
CA ARG A 21 -4.15 19.75 -21.84
C ARG A 21 -4.15 18.25 -22.16
N ILE A 22 -3.03 17.55 -21.93
CA ILE A 22 -2.93 16.09 -22.08
C ILE A 22 -3.39 15.40 -20.81
N ARG A 23 -2.98 15.90 -19.63
CA ARG A 23 -3.27 15.26 -18.34
C ARG A 23 -4.76 15.20 -18.00
N HIS A 24 -5.54 16.18 -18.44
CA HIS A 24 -6.99 16.23 -18.22
C HIS A 24 -7.82 15.44 -19.24
N ARG A 25 -7.17 14.78 -20.22
CA ARG A 25 -7.86 13.95 -21.21
C ARG A 25 -8.40 12.67 -20.56
N PRO A 26 -9.65 12.28 -20.81
CA PRO A 26 -10.19 11.00 -20.34
C PRO A 26 -9.35 9.79 -20.79
N GLU A 27 -8.74 9.87 -21.97
CA GLU A 27 -7.85 8.84 -22.51
C GLU A 27 -6.59 8.66 -21.65
N TRP A 28 -6.07 9.75 -21.06
CA TRP A 28 -4.91 9.71 -20.19
C TRP A 28 -5.22 8.99 -18.88
N GLU A 29 -6.32 9.36 -18.21
CA GLU A 29 -6.73 8.68 -16.97
C GLU A 29 -7.08 7.21 -17.25
N TYR A 30 -7.77 6.91 -18.36
CA TYR A 30 -8.03 5.54 -18.78
C TYR A 30 -6.74 4.73 -18.91
N LEU A 31 -5.73 5.24 -19.62
CA LEU A 31 -4.43 4.59 -19.75
C LEU A 31 -3.69 4.49 -18.41
N ARG A 32 -3.82 5.49 -17.53
CA ARG A 32 -3.28 5.43 -16.16
C ARG A 32 -3.83 4.23 -15.40
N ARG A 33 -5.15 3.97 -15.52
CA ARG A 33 -5.78 2.76 -14.95
C ARG A 33 -5.26 1.48 -15.58
N GLN A 34 -5.06 1.47 -16.89
CA GLN A 34 -4.49 0.31 -17.58
C GLN A 34 -3.06 -0.02 -17.10
N ILE A 35 -2.27 0.99 -16.69
CA ILE A 35 -0.94 0.75 -16.09
C ILE A 35 -1.08 -0.10 -14.83
N TYR A 36 -2.04 0.19 -13.96
CA TYR A 36 -2.27 -0.61 -12.75
C TYR A 36 -2.78 -2.02 -13.05
N SER A 37 -3.76 -2.16 -13.93
CA SER A 37 -4.44 -3.44 -14.18
C SER A 37 -3.64 -4.40 -15.06
N THR A 38 -2.87 -3.88 -16.03
CA THR A 38 -2.18 -4.71 -17.04
C THR A 38 -0.69 -4.43 -17.15
N GLY A 39 -0.28 -3.17 -16.94
CA GLY A 39 1.10 -2.72 -17.14
C GLY A 39 2.04 -3.02 -15.98
N MET A 40 1.51 -3.39 -14.80
CA MET A 40 2.28 -3.53 -13.58
C MET A 40 2.04 -4.90 -12.92
N ARG A 41 3.09 -5.49 -12.35
CA ARG A 41 3.01 -6.78 -11.66
C ARG A 41 3.80 -6.77 -10.36
N PHE A 42 3.15 -7.21 -9.28
CA PHE A 42 3.81 -7.45 -8.00
C PHE A 42 4.44 -8.85 -7.99
N GLY A 43 5.77 -8.90 -8.06
CA GLY A 43 6.58 -10.09 -7.79
C GLY A 43 7.35 -9.96 -6.48
N GLU A 44 8.53 -10.57 -6.39
CA GLU A 44 9.52 -10.21 -5.35
C GLU A 44 9.95 -8.74 -5.47
N GLN A 45 9.91 -8.24 -6.71
CA GLN A 45 10.07 -6.83 -7.03
C GLN A 45 8.89 -6.40 -7.90
N LEU A 46 8.59 -5.10 -7.86
CA LEU A 46 7.64 -4.49 -8.77
C LEU A 46 8.24 -4.47 -10.18
N SER A 47 7.51 -4.98 -11.16
CA SER A 47 7.91 -4.99 -12.56
C SER A 47 6.84 -4.35 -13.46
N PHE A 48 7.29 -3.89 -14.63
CA PHE A 48 6.44 -3.27 -15.64
C PHE A 48 6.53 -4.07 -16.94
N ASP A 49 5.38 -4.29 -17.58
CA ASP A 49 5.30 -4.87 -18.91
C ASP A 49 4.24 -4.16 -19.75
N PHE A 50 4.64 -3.05 -20.37
CA PHE A 50 3.72 -2.25 -21.18
C PHE A 50 3.42 -2.86 -22.54
N ARG A 51 4.09 -3.95 -22.94
CA ARG A 51 3.77 -4.65 -24.18
C ARG A 51 2.39 -5.29 -24.12
N VAL A 52 2.03 -5.86 -22.97
CA VAL A 52 0.68 -6.42 -22.76
C VAL A 52 -0.37 -5.31 -22.84
N LEU A 53 -0.07 -4.15 -22.27
CA LEU A 53 -0.96 -2.99 -22.31
C LEU A 53 -1.12 -2.43 -23.73
N LEU A 54 -0.01 -2.20 -24.44
CA LEU A 54 0.02 -1.49 -25.72
C LEU A 54 -0.32 -2.37 -26.92
N THR A 55 -0.48 -3.68 -26.75
CA THR A 55 -0.97 -4.57 -27.81
C THR A 55 -2.50 -4.62 -27.88
N ASP A 56 -3.20 -4.08 -26.87
CA ASP A 56 -4.62 -3.78 -26.99
C ASP A 56 -4.85 -2.60 -27.95
N ALA A 57 -5.80 -2.77 -28.87
CA ALA A 57 -6.04 -1.80 -29.94
C ALA A 57 -6.48 -0.43 -29.43
N LYS A 58 -7.34 -0.40 -28.40
CA LYS A 58 -7.84 0.86 -27.81
C LYS A 58 -6.72 1.57 -27.06
N ASN A 59 -5.93 0.83 -26.29
CA ASN A 59 -4.78 1.37 -25.56
C ASN A 59 -3.73 1.94 -26.53
N ALA A 60 -3.40 1.21 -27.61
CA ALA A 60 -2.46 1.67 -28.63
C ALA A 60 -2.95 2.94 -29.34
N GLN A 61 -4.24 3.01 -29.68
CA GLN A 61 -4.86 4.19 -30.28
C GLN A 61 -4.76 5.40 -29.35
N TYR A 62 -5.17 5.25 -28.09
CA TYR A 62 -5.13 6.34 -27.11
C TYR A 62 -3.70 6.79 -26.85
N ALA A 63 -2.77 5.86 -26.63
CA ALA A 63 -1.37 6.18 -26.42
C ALA A 63 -0.78 6.89 -27.64
N GLY A 64 -1.11 6.44 -28.86
CA GLY A 64 -0.68 7.05 -30.12
C GLY A 64 -1.13 8.49 -30.28
N VAL A 65 -2.40 8.79 -30.00
CA VAL A 65 -2.96 10.15 -30.06
C VAL A 65 -2.28 11.08 -29.05
N LEU A 66 -2.17 10.65 -27.80
CA LEU A 66 -1.57 11.49 -26.75
C LEU A 66 -0.07 11.70 -26.99
N MET A 67 0.65 10.67 -27.45
CA MET A 67 2.06 10.78 -27.81
C MET A 67 2.28 11.66 -29.03
N TRP A 68 1.42 11.60 -30.05
CA TRP A 68 1.50 12.52 -31.18
C TRP A 68 1.33 13.97 -30.75
N GLU A 69 0.33 14.24 -29.90
CA GLU A 69 0.07 15.56 -29.34
C GLU A 69 1.27 16.11 -28.54
N LEU A 70 2.01 15.23 -27.86
CA LEU A 70 3.21 15.54 -27.10
C LEU A 70 4.45 15.80 -28.00
N LEU A 71 4.52 15.16 -29.16
CA LEU A 71 5.71 15.11 -30.00
C LEU A 71 5.65 16.00 -31.26
N ARG A 72 4.45 16.41 -31.70
CA ARG A 72 4.25 17.10 -32.99
C ARG A 72 5.01 18.42 -33.14
N ASP A 73 5.28 19.12 -32.05
CA ASP A 73 5.99 20.41 -32.05
C ASP A 73 7.48 20.26 -32.42
N PHE A 74 8.03 19.06 -32.26
CA PHE A 74 9.37 18.69 -32.72
C PHE A 74 9.43 18.40 -34.24
N LYS A 75 8.27 18.45 -34.91
CA LYS A 75 8.10 18.27 -36.36
C LYS A 75 8.81 17.01 -36.89
N PRO A 76 8.54 15.83 -36.29
CA PRO A 76 9.17 14.59 -36.74
C PRO A 76 8.73 14.26 -38.18
N GLU A 77 9.66 13.67 -38.93
CA GLU A 77 9.43 13.02 -40.21
C GLU A 77 9.68 11.51 -40.12
N VAL A 78 10.44 11.09 -39.11
CA VAL A 78 10.79 9.69 -38.83
C VAL A 78 10.51 9.39 -37.35
N LEU A 79 9.89 8.26 -37.08
CA LEU A 79 9.83 7.65 -35.77
C LEU A 79 10.81 6.48 -35.73
N VAL A 80 11.60 6.36 -34.68
CA VAL A 80 12.54 5.25 -34.50
C VAL A 80 12.43 4.66 -33.10
N GLY A 81 12.40 3.34 -32.98
CA GLY A 81 12.31 2.69 -31.67
C GLY A 81 12.78 1.24 -31.68
N PRO A 82 12.98 0.63 -30.51
CA PRO A 82 13.30 -0.79 -30.39
C PRO A 82 12.11 -1.64 -30.84
N GLY A 83 12.36 -2.68 -31.63
CA GLY A 83 11.38 -3.39 -32.44
C GLY A 83 10.17 -3.86 -31.67
N PHE A 84 10.25 -4.98 -30.95
CA PHE A 84 9.04 -5.59 -30.38
C PHE A 84 8.38 -4.81 -29.22
N GLY A 85 9.14 -4.00 -28.48
CA GLY A 85 8.59 -3.21 -27.36
C GLY A 85 7.81 -1.98 -27.83
N SER A 86 8.41 -1.18 -28.71
CA SER A 86 7.86 0.13 -29.09
C SER A 86 6.95 0.10 -30.33
N THR A 87 6.88 -1.01 -31.07
CA THR A 87 6.14 -1.10 -32.36
C THR A 87 4.68 -0.63 -32.26
N PRO A 88 3.86 -1.08 -31.29
CA PRO A 88 2.47 -0.63 -31.21
C PRO A 88 2.38 0.89 -31.02
N LEU A 89 3.29 1.46 -30.22
CA LEU A 89 3.34 2.90 -29.97
C LEU A 89 3.79 3.68 -31.21
N LEU A 90 4.81 3.19 -31.93
CA LEU A 90 5.31 3.79 -33.18
C LEU A 90 4.18 3.92 -34.22
N TYR A 91 3.44 2.83 -34.46
CA TYR A 91 2.34 2.85 -35.44
C TYR A 91 1.11 3.60 -34.94
N GLY A 92 0.84 3.58 -33.62
CA GLY A 92 -0.21 4.42 -33.02
C GLY A 92 0.05 5.90 -33.26
N ILE A 93 1.29 6.36 -33.05
CA ILE A 93 1.70 7.75 -33.32
C ILE A 93 1.61 8.06 -34.82
N ALA A 94 2.11 7.17 -35.68
CA ALA A 94 2.07 7.37 -37.13
C ALA A 94 0.64 7.45 -37.66
N ALA A 95 -0.29 6.64 -37.15
CA ALA A 95 -1.70 6.70 -37.50
C ALA A 95 -2.36 8.01 -37.03
N ALA A 96 -2.07 8.44 -35.80
CA ALA A 96 -2.55 9.73 -35.29
C ALA A 96 -2.03 10.91 -36.12
N ALA A 97 -0.75 10.88 -36.52
CA ALA A 97 -0.15 11.88 -37.39
C ALA A 97 -0.78 11.88 -38.80
N LEU A 98 -1.08 10.69 -39.35
CA LEU A 98 -1.71 10.55 -40.66
C LEU A 98 -3.10 11.19 -40.70
N ASN A 99 -3.87 11.11 -39.62
CA ASN A 99 -5.16 11.78 -39.48
C ASN A 99 -5.05 13.31 -39.51
N GLU A 100 -3.87 13.87 -39.19
CA GLU A 100 -3.55 15.29 -39.35
C GLU A 100 -2.79 15.59 -40.68
N GLY A 101 -2.81 14.66 -41.63
CA GLY A 101 -2.17 14.80 -42.94
C GLY A 101 -0.64 14.67 -42.93
N ARG A 102 -0.06 14.08 -41.89
CA ARG A 102 1.40 13.88 -41.74
C ARG A 102 1.76 12.41 -41.91
N ASN A 103 2.42 12.07 -43.02
CA ASN A 103 2.91 10.71 -43.27
C ASN A 103 4.33 10.52 -42.70
N LEU A 104 4.44 9.87 -41.54
CA LEU A 104 5.72 9.61 -40.86
C LEU A 104 6.35 8.30 -41.33
N GLN A 105 7.67 8.30 -41.51
CA GLN A 105 8.42 7.04 -41.70
C GLN A 105 8.63 6.35 -40.36
N VAL A 106 8.47 5.03 -40.30
CA VAL A 106 8.70 4.24 -39.09
C VAL A 106 9.92 3.34 -39.29
N LEU A 107 10.88 3.44 -38.37
CA LEU A 107 12.07 2.60 -38.31
C LEU A 107 12.06 1.76 -37.02
N MET A 108 12.20 0.45 -37.16
CA MET A 108 12.23 -0.48 -36.02
C MET A 108 13.62 -1.08 -35.89
N VAL A 109 14.19 -1.02 -34.69
CA VAL A 109 15.55 -1.51 -34.40
C VAL A 109 15.49 -2.86 -33.70
N ARG A 110 16.18 -3.86 -34.24
CA ARG A 110 16.27 -5.19 -33.63
C ARG A 110 17.27 -5.23 -32.47
N ASP A 111 17.03 -6.12 -31.51
CA ASP A 111 17.98 -6.39 -30.41
C ASP A 111 19.26 -7.07 -30.90
N GLN A 112 19.14 -7.85 -31.98
CA GLN A 112 20.26 -8.55 -32.61
C GLN A 112 20.23 -8.38 -34.13
N ARG A 113 21.44 -8.31 -34.70
CA ARG A 113 21.65 -8.27 -36.15
C ARG A 113 21.07 -9.51 -36.80
N LYS A 114 20.37 -9.34 -37.92
CA LYS A 114 19.87 -10.47 -38.71
C LYS A 114 21.04 -11.32 -39.22
N ASP A 115 20.94 -12.62 -39.05
CA ASP A 115 21.92 -13.64 -39.44
C ASP A 115 21.82 -14.01 -40.93
N ARG A 116 20.60 -14.02 -41.48
CA ARG A 116 20.28 -14.35 -42.89
C ARG A 116 19.76 -13.13 -43.70
N ASN A 117 20.01 -13.10 -45.00
CA ASN A 117 19.79 -11.96 -45.94
C ASN A 117 20.69 -10.74 -45.67
N GLN A 118 20.28 -9.49 -45.98
CA GLN A 118 21.08 -8.23 -45.97
C GLN A 118 21.79 -7.86 -44.64
N LYS A 119 21.82 -8.74 -43.63
CA LYS A 119 22.51 -8.59 -42.34
C LYS A 119 22.29 -7.21 -41.71
N LYS A 120 21.03 -6.81 -41.53
CA LYS A 120 20.63 -5.47 -41.09
C LYS A 120 20.09 -5.47 -39.64
N TRP A 121 20.15 -4.32 -39.00
CA TRP A 121 19.56 -4.05 -37.68
C TRP A 121 18.23 -3.31 -37.76
N VAL A 122 18.09 -2.43 -38.76
CA VAL A 122 16.98 -1.49 -38.90
C VAL A 122 16.00 -1.98 -39.96
N GLU A 123 14.75 -2.16 -39.57
CA GLU A 123 13.61 -2.43 -40.45
C GLU A 123 12.88 -1.12 -40.80
N GLY A 124 12.22 -1.07 -41.96
CA GLY A 124 11.58 0.15 -42.50
C GLY A 124 12.32 0.80 -43.68
N ASN A 125 11.79 1.90 -44.21
CA ASN A 125 12.35 2.61 -45.36
C ASN A 125 13.52 3.52 -44.95
N ARG A 126 14.70 2.92 -44.78
CA ARG A 126 15.94 3.60 -44.37
C ARG A 126 16.37 4.74 -45.29
N PHE A 127 16.11 4.62 -46.59
CA PHE A 127 16.51 5.63 -47.58
C PHE A 127 15.67 6.91 -47.44
N ALA A 128 14.36 6.77 -47.23
CA ALA A 128 13.47 7.91 -47.00
C ALA A 128 13.75 8.63 -45.67
N ALA A 129 14.45 7.99 -44.73
CA ALA A 129 14.77 8.53 -43.43
C ALA A 129 16.07 9.37 -43.38
N ASN A 130 16.95 9.28 -44.39
CA ASN A 130 18.25 9.96 -44.32
C ASN A 130 18.12 11.50 -44.33
N GLY A 131 18.80 12.15 -43.39
CA GLY A 131 18.78 13.61 -43.19
C GLY A 131 17.48 14.15 -42.58
N LYS A 132 16.55 13.28 -42.20
CA LYS A 132 15.24 13.66 -41.68
C LYS A 132 15.25 13.88 -40.17
N ARG A 133 14.32 14.70 -39.69
CA ARG A 133 14.06 14.90 -38.25
C ARG A 133 13.43 13.65 -37.69
N ALA A 134 14.07 13.04 -36.70
CA ALA A 134 13.62 11.83 -36.04
C ALA A 134 13.24 12.08 -34.58
N VAL A 135 12.24 11.34 -34.11
CA VAL A 135 11.96 11.18 -32.68
C VAL A 135 12.18 9.72 -32.32
N PHE A 136 12.96 9.50 -31.26
CA PHE A 136 13.12 8.17 -30.68
C PHE A 136 11.90 7.88 -29.79
N VAL A 137 11.27 6.73 -29.96
CA VAL A 137 10.08 6.34 -29.21
C VAL A 137 10.33 5.00 -28.53
N ASP A 138 9.97 4.91 -27.25
CA ASP A 138 10.03 3.68 -26.47
C ASP A 138 8.81 3.53 -25.56
N ASP A 139 8.47 2.31 -25.16
CA ASP A 139 7.39 2.07 -24.21
C ASP A 139 7.84 2.31 -22.76
N PHE A 140 9.09 1.96 -22.43
CA PHE A 140 9.59 2.04 -21.06
C PHE A 140 11.01 2.55 -20.95
N MET A 141 11.25 3.45 -20.00
CA MET A 141 12.61 3.83 -19.60
C MET A 141 12.85 3.66 -18.10
N LYS A 142 13.90 2.88 -17.79
CA LYS A 142 14.53 2.85 -16.47
C LYS A 142 15.90 3.52 -16.48
N ALA A 143 16.88 2.92 -17.16
CA ALA A 143 18.26 3.40 -17.26
C ALA A 143 18.69 3.85 -18.67
N GLY A 144 17.76 3.95 -19.62
CA GLY A 144 18.03 4.49 -20.96
C GLY A 144 18.88 3.62 -21.90
N SER A 145 19.02 2.31 -21.64
CA SER A 145 19.89 1.40 -22.41
C SER A 145 19.49 1.20 -23.88
N ALA A 146 18.22 1.44 -24.24
CA ALA A 146 17.73 1.29 -25.61
C ALA A 146 18.30 2.34 -26.58
N LEU A 147 18.52 3.56 -26.12
CA LEU A 147 18.97 4.65 -27.00
C LEU A 147 20.40 4.43 -27.54
N PRO A 148 21.40 4.00 -26.75
CA PRO A 148 22.70 3.57 -27.26
C PRO A 148 22.61 2.46 -28.31
N LEU A 149 21.73 1.47 -28.11
CA LEU A 149 21.51 0.37 -29.07
C LEU A 149 20.96 0.90 -30.40
N VAL A 150 19.96 1.79 -30.35
CA VAL A 150 19.40 2.41 -31.56
C VAL A 150 20.43 3.25 -32.31
N LYS A 151 21.23 4.06 -31.60
CA LYS A 151 22.33 4.82 -32.22
C LYS A 151 23.33 3.91 -32.91
N LYS A 152 23.71 2.79 -32.26
CA LYS A 152 24.60 1.78 -32.83
C LYS A 152 24.00 1.14 -34.08
N ALA A 153 22.72 0.75 -34.04
CA ALA A 153 22.03 0.13 -35.16
C ALA A 153 21.91 1.07 -36.37
N LEU A 154 21.49 2.32 -36.15
CA LEU A 154 21.41 3.34 -37.19
C LEU A 154 22.79 3.58 -37.84
N SER A 155 23.85 3.70 -37.03
CA SER A 155 25.21 3.84 -37.53
C SER A 155 25.68 2.62 -38.33
N ALA A 156 25.39 1.40 -37.86
CA ALA A 156 25.80 0.15 -38.52
C ALA A 156 25.12 -0.03 -39.88
N ASP A 157 23.87 0.39 -39.99
CA ASP A 157 23.07 0.33 -41.21
C ASP A 157 23.17 1.61 -42.07
N LYS A 158 24.06 2.55 -41.70
CA LYS A 158 24.31 3.83 -42.40
C LYS A 158 23.05 4.70 -42.58
N VAL A 159 22.21 4.73 -41.55
CA VAL A 159 21.01 5.59 -41.49
C VAL A 159 21.35 6.83 -40.66
N ALA A 160 21.33 8.00 -41.29
CA ALA A 160 21.61 9.28 -40.65
C ALA A 160 20.31 10.05 -40.41
N VAL A 161 19.94 10.27 -39.15
CA VAL A 161 18.76 11.06 -38.76
C VAL A 161 19.14 12.15 -37.78
N GLU A 162 18.39 13.24 -37.76
CA GLU A 162 18.52 14.30 -36.78
C GLU A 162 17.57 14.04 -35.61
N LEU A 163 18.09 13.51 -34.49
CA LEU A 163 17.27 13.25 -33.30
C LEU A 163 16.81 14.57 -32.65
N ARG A 164 15.50 14.83 -32.64
CA ARG A 164 14.89 16.05 -32.08
C ARG A 164 14.34 15.87 -30.68
N ALA A 165 13.83 14.69 -30.34
CA ALA A 165 13.31 14.36 -29.02
C ALA A 165 13.30 12.85 -28.77
N VAL A 166 13.08 12.49 -27.50
CA VAL A 166 12.79 11.14 -27.04
C VAL A 166 11.38 11.14 -26.44
N GLY A 167 10.48 10.35 -26.99
CA GLY A 167 9.13 10.13 -26.49
C GLY A 167 9.00 8.79 -25.79
N LEU A 168 8.43 8.78 -24.59
CA LEU A 168 8.24 7.57 -23.79
C LEU A 168 6.78 7.39 -23.41
N PHE A 169 6.27 6.16 -23.46
CA PHE A 169 5.00 5.87 -22.79
C PHE A 169 5.15 5.98 -21.27
N PHE A 170 6.17 5.33 -20.69
CA PHE A 170 6.41 5.37 -19.25
C PHE A 170 7.89 5.60 -18.88
N ASP A 171 8.14 6.51 -17.95
CA ASP A 171 9.47 6.83 -17.42
C ASP A 171 9.58 6.63 -15.90
N MET A 172 10.54 5.79 -15.46
CA MET A 172 10.89 5.64 -14.04
C MET A 172 11.62 6.87 -13.47
N TRP A 173 12.08 7.77 -14.34
CA TRP A 173 12.71 9.04 -14.01
C TRP A 173 13.94 8.89 -13.11
N GLU A 174 14.78 7.90 -13.41
CA GLU A 174 16.03 7.65 -12.69
C GLU A 174 17.15 8.60 -13.15
N PRO A 175 18.11 8.96 -12.28
CA PRO A 175 19.20 9.89 -12.62
C PRO A 175 20.02 9.50 -13.86
N LEU A 176 20.31 8.21 -14.04
CA LEU A 176 21.10 7.69 -15.16
C LEU A 176 20.26 7.39 -16.41
N GLY A 177 18.94 7.61 -16.37
CA GLY A 177 18.02 7.41 -17.48
C GLY A 177 17.65 8.71 -18.18
N SER A 178 16.36 9.04 -18.17
CA SER A 178 15.80 10.20 -18.88
C SER A 178 16.45 11.53 -18.50
N ARG A 179 16.88 11.71 -17.24
CA ARG A 179 17.53 12.94 -16.79
C ARG A 179 18.86 13.19 -17.51
N GLN A 180 19.71 12.18 -17.61
CA GLN A 180 21.00 12.30 -18.30
C GLN A 180 20.80 12.48 -19.82
N ILE A 181 19.85 11.77 -20.42
CA ILE A 181 19.52 11.89 -21.86
C ILE A 181 18.99 13.29 -22.17
N GLY A 182 18.09 13.82 -21.34
CA GLY A 182 17.50 15.16 -21.47
C GLY A 182 18.52 16.27 -21.54
N VAL A 183 19.61 16.16 -20.78
CA VAL A 183 20.68 17.16 -20.72
C VAL A 183 21.72 16.97 -21.82
N SER A 184 22.04 15.72 -22.17
CA SER A 184 23.21 15.41 -23.02
C SER A 184 22.88 15.11 -24.49
N THR A 185 21.65 14.71 -24.79
CA THR A 185 21.28 14.16 -26.10
C THR A 185 20.12 14.91 -26.75
N ALA A 186 18.94 14.89 -26.13
CA ALA A 186 17.71 15.50 -26.67
C ALA A 186 16.67 15.60 -25.56
N PRO A 187 15.68 16.53 -25.65
CA PRO A 187 14.56 16.58 -24.72
C PRO A 187 13.85 15.21 -24.59
N VAL A 188 13.56 14.80 -23.36
CA VAL A 188 12.83 13.58 -23.04
C VAL A 188 11.44 13.94 -22.56
N LEU A 189 10.41 13.40 -23.22
CA LEU A 189 9.00 13.61 -22.90
C LEU A 189 8.37 12.26 -22.62
N ALA A 190 7.68 12.14 -21.48
CA ALA A 190 7.01 10.91 -21.09
C ALA A 190 5.52 11.17 -20.90
N LEU A 191 4.68 10.25 -21.39
CA LEU A 191 3.24 10.31 -21.18
C LEU A 191 2.88 10.01 -19.71
N PHE A 192 3.62 9.09 -19.09
CA PHE A 192 3.52 8.74 -17.68
C PHE A 192 4.90 8.70 -17.04
N THR A 193 4.95 9.08 -15.77
CA THR A 193 6.11 8.87 -14.92
C THR A 193 5.73 8.03 -13.71
N ARG A 194 6.74 7.56 -12.98
CA ARG A 194 6.52 6.94 -11.66
C ARG A 194 5.75 7.84 -10.66
N HIS A 195 5.66 9.16 -10.86
CA HIS A 195 4.88 10.03 -9.97
C HIS A 195 3.39 9.92 -10.26
N ASP A 196 3.02 9.76 -11.53
CA ASP A 196 1.63 9.69 -11.98
C ASP A 196 0.91 8.44 -11.48
N ILE A 197 1.68 7.39 -11.19
CA ILE A 197 1.17 6.14 -10.64
C ILE A 197 1.47 5.92 -9.16
N GLY A 198 1.97 6.95 -8.44
CA GLY A 198 2.13 6.89 -6.98
C GLY A 198 3.43 6.22 -6.46
N LEU A 199 4.37 5.85 -7.33
CA LEU A 199 5.62 5.18 -6.91
C LEU A 199 6.67 6.12 -6.31
N SER A 200 6.38 7.42 -6.25
CA SER A 200 7.27 8.40 -5.65
C SER A 200 6.78 8.81 -4.27
N ARG A 201 7.73 9.20 -3.41
CA ARG A 201 7.40 9.69 -2.06
C ARG A 201 6.69 11.04 -2.09
N ASP A 202 6.68 11.75 -3.21
CA ASP A 202 6.13 13.10 -3.32
C ASP A 202 4.90 13.14 -4.25
N CYS A 203 4.11 12.05 -4.28
CA CYS A 203 2.88 11.92 -5.05
C CYS A 203 1.67 12.53 -4.33
N PHE A 204 1.65 13.86 -4.22
CA PHE A 204 0.51 14.58 -3.66
C PHE A 204 -0.53 14.94 -4.73
N ASP A 205 -1.69 15.43 -4.28
CA ASP A 205 -2.70 16.03 -5.16
C ASP A 205 -2.23 17.35 -5.81
N ALA A 206 -1.16 17.94 -5.27
CA ALA A 206 -0.47 19.07 -5.84
C ALA A 206 0.46 18.66 -7.00
N MET A 207 0.56 19.52 -8.03
CA MET A 207 1.59 19.36 -9.05
C MET A 207 2.99 19.44 -8.39
N PRO A 208 3.97 18.63 -8.83
CA PRO A 208 5.36 18.83 -8.45
C PRO A 208 5.74 20.31 -8.68
N PRO A 209 6.34 21.02 -7.69
CA PRO A 209 7.26 20.50 -6.68
C PRO A 209 6.76 20.61 -5.23
N LEU A 210 5.46 20.75 -4.97
CA LEU A 210 5.00 20.91 -3.59
C LEU A 210 5.14 19.59 -2.81
N MET A 211 5.93 19.65 -1.72
CA MET A 211 6.15 18.53 -0.79
C MET A 211 4.97 18.31 0.17
N LYS A 212 4.00 19.22 0.17
CA LYS A 212 2.73 19.13 0.90
C LYS A 212 1.61 19.31 -0.13
N GLY A 213 0.56 18.51 -0.05
CA GLY A 213 -0.61 18.65 -0.92
C GLY A 213 -1.32 20.00 -0.74
N GLY A 214 -2.40 20.20 -1.49
CA GLY A 214 -3.25 21.40 -1.32
C GLY A 214 -4.01 21.44 0.01
N ALA A 215 -4.00 20.35 0.77
CA ALA A 215 -4.70 20.21 2.03
C ALA A 215 -3.94 20.85 3.21
N PRO A 216 -4.65 21.38 4.23
CA PRO A 216 -4.04 21.91 5.45
C PRO A 216 -3.31 20.81 6.23
N ASP A 217 -2.47 21.22 7.20
CA ASP A 217 -1.74 20.26 8.03
C ASP A 217 -2.72 19.34 8.79
N PHE A 218 -2.47 18.02 8.75
CA PHE A 218 -3.39 17.03 9.30
C PHE A 218 -3.49 17.10 10.82
N VAL A 219 -2.36 17.32 11.48
CA VAL A 219 -2.25 17.46 12.94
C VAL A 219 -1.60 18.79 13.30
N SER A 220 -1.85 19.26 14.53
CA SER A 220 -1.13 20.38 15.14
C SER A 220 0.39 20.19 15.07
N GLU A 221 1.14 21.29 14.94
CA GLU A 221 2.61 21.27 14.87
C GLU A 221 3.24 20.70 16.15
N GLU A 222 2.73 21.14 17.29
CA GLU A 222 3.10 20.63 18.61
C GLU A 222 1.99 19.72 19.17
N PRO A 223 2.34 18.71 19.99
CA PRO A 223 1.33 17.90 20.66
C PRO A 223 0.55 18.75 21.68
N ARG A 224 -0.77 18.55 21.75
CA ARG A 224 -1.64 19.09 22.79
C ARG A 224 -1.08 18.76 24.18
N TRP A 225 -0.62 17.52 24.35
CA TRP A 225 0.12 17.09 25.52
C TRP A 225 0.99 15.88 25.20
N TRP A 226 1.97 15.66 26.07
CA TRP A 226 2.87 14.52 26.05
C TRP A 226 3.03 13.89 27.43
N ARG A 227 3.24 12.57 27.49
CA ARG A 227 3.62 11.83 28.70
C ARG A 227 4.82 10.92 28.42
N PHE A 228 5.55 10.59 29.49
CA PHE A 228 6.82 9.85 29.47
C PHE A 228 6.80 8.57 28.60
N ALA A 229 8.00 8.09 28.26
CA ALA A 229 8.19 6.86 27.50
C ALA A 229 7.50 5.68 28.18
N LEU A 230 6.66 4.90 27.48
CA LEU A 230 5.98 3.73 28.05
C LEU A 230 6.78 2.43 27.86
N ASN A 231 8.07 2.56 27.58
CA ASN A 231 8.97 1.45 27.26
C ASN A 231 10.30 1.70 27.98
N HIS A 232 10.46 1.12 29.17
CA HIS A 232 11.53 1.48 30.10
C HIS A 232 12.54 0.37 30.37
N ALA A 233 12.16 -0.91 30.22
CA ALA A 233 12.89 -2.00 30.86
C ALA A 233 13.04 -3.28 30.02
N THR A 234 12.28 -3.46 28.94
CA THR A 234 12.34 -4.72 28.16
C THR A 234 13.15 -4.61 26.87
N GLY A 235 13.76 -5.72 26.45
CA GLY A 235 14.36 -5.85 25.11
C GLY A 235 13.34 -5.98 23.98
N TYR A 236 12.03 -5.86 24.25
CA TYR A 236 10.96 -5.98 23.27
C TYR A 236 10.28 -4.62 23.07
N PRO A 237 10.02 -4.20 21.82
CA PRO A 237 9.23 -3.01 21.59
C PRO A 237 7.81 -3.21 22.12
N THR A 238 7.25 -2.19 22.77
CA THR A 238 5.80 -2.09 23.00
C THR A 238 5.06 -2.24 21.68
N LYS A 239 3.96 -2.99 21.68
CA LYS A 239 3.16 -3.29 20.48
C LYS A 239 1.66 -3.15 20.72
N CYS A 240 1.28 -2.21 21.58
CA CYS A 240 -0.10 -1.92 21.92
C CYS A 240 -0.45 -0.52 21.43
N ALA A 241 -1.36 -0.40 20.48
CA ALA A 241 -1.88 0.91 20.11
C ALA A 241 -2.72 1.48 21.27
N PRO A 242 -2.64 2.79 21.55
CA PRO A 242 -3.55 3.44 22.51
C PRO A 242 -5.01 3.18 22.13
N VAL A 243 -5.93 3.20 23.09
CA VAL A 243 -7.37 3.18 22.81
C VAL A 243 -8.03 4.39 23.48
N ILE A 244 -8.97 5.01 22.79
CA ILE A 244 -9.77 6.11 23.35
C ILE A 244 -11.11 5.53 23.78
N VAL A 245 -11.43 5.61 25.07
CA VAL A 245 -12.72 5.21 25.66
C VAL A 245 -13.26 6.41 26.41
N ASP A 246 -14.45 6.88 26.04
CA ASP A 246 -15.06 8.11 26.55
C ASP A 246 -14.09 9.32 26.52
N ASP A 247 -13.75 9.86 27.70
CA ASP A 247 -12.87 11.00 27.94
C ASP A 247 -11.42 10.59 28.22
N ALA A 248 -11.06 9.33 27.95
CA ALA A 248 -9.79 8.75 28.36
C ALA A 248 -8.97 8.18 27.20
N VAL A 249 -7.65 8.30 27.32
CA VAL A 249 -6.69 7.48 26.58
C VAL A 249 -6.21 6.36 27.50
N LEU A 250 -6.39 5.11 27.08
CA LEU A 250 -5.81 3.95 27.73
C LEU A 250 -4.66 3.39 26.90
N VAL A 251 -3.57 3.02 27.57
CA VAL A 251 -2.37 2.48 26.92
C VAL A 251 -1.67 1.48 27.85
N ALA A 252 -1.04 0.47 27.26
CA ALA A 252 -0.22 -0.47 27.99
C ALA A 252 1.28 -0.16 27.87
N ASP A 253 2.03 -0.38 28.94
CA ASP A 253 3.49 -0.30 28.96
C ASP A 253 4.17 -1.68 28.84
N ASP A 254 5.50 -1.68 28.85
CA ASP A 254 6.32 -2.89 28.78
C ASP A 254 6.35 -3.70 30.10
N HIS A 255 5.81 -3.16 31.20
CA HIS A 255 5.60 -3.84 32.47
C HIS A 255 4.21 -4.49 32.60
N SER A 256 3.44 -4.56 31.51
CA SER A 256 2.05 -5.06 31.50
C SER A 256 1.10 -4.25 32.38
N GLN A 257 1.39 -2.97 32.63
CA GLN A 257 0.49 -2.06 33.30
C GLN A 257 -0.39 -1.38 32.26
N VAL A 258 -1.66 -1.18 32.59
CA VAL A 258 -2.57 -0.33 31.84
C VAL A 258 -2.66 1.01 32.54
N TRP A 259 -2.49 2.07 31.77
CA TRP A 259 -2.54 3.45 32.22
C TRP A 259 -3.79 4.10 31.66
N ARG A 260 -4.46 4.93 32.47
CA ARG A 260 -5.53 5.82 32.01
C ARG A 260 -5.08 7.26 32.14
N HIS A 261 -5.15 7.98 31.02
CA HIS A 261 -4.89 9.40 30.92
C HIS A 261 -6.18 10.14 30.53
N HIS A 262 -6.42 11.30 31.13
CA HIS A 262 -7.48 12.19 30.66
C HIS A 262 -7.18 12.67 29.22
N LEU A 263 -8.13 12.56 28.30
CA LEU A 263 -7.92 12.80 26.86
C LEU A 263 -7.50 14.22 26.54
N GLN A 264 -7.97 15.22 27.30
CA GLN A 264 -7.70 16.61 27.01
C GLN A 264 -6.43 17.14 27.68
N THR A 265 -6.09 16.66 28.87
CA THR A 265 -4.99 17.19 29.69
C THR A 265 -3.78 16.26 29.77
N GLY A 266 -3.98 14.98 29.46
CA GLY A 266 -3.01 13.89 29.61
C GLY A 266 -2.78 13.46 31.07
N GLU A 267 -3.47 14.06 32.04
CA GLU A 267 -3.32 13.74 33.47
C GLU A 267 -3.54 12.25 33.71
N ILE A 268 -2.66 11.65 34.53
CA ILE A 268 -2.76 10.24 34.87
C ILE A 268 -3.81 10.13 35.96
N GLU A 269 -4.89 9.42 35.67
CA GLU A 269 -5.98 9.21 36.63
C GLU A 269 -5.79 7.91 37.41
N TRP A 270 -5.32 6.86 36.74
CA TRP A 270 -4.92 5.62 37.42
C TRP A 270 -3.95 4.79 36.57
N MET A 271 -3.39 3.78 37.23
CA MET A 271 -2.52 2.76 36.65
C MET A 271 -2.78 1.42 37.33
N THR A 272 -2.88 0.34 36.55
CA THR A 272 -2.99 -1.00 37.15
C THR A 272 -1.65 -1.50 37.70
N PRO A 273 -1.66 -2.38 38.72
CA PRO A 273 -0.46 -3.11 39.12
C PRO A 273 0.13 -3.93 37.95
N SER A 274 1.46 -4.06 37.92
CA SER A 274 2.16 -4.94 36.97
C SER A 274 1.81 -6.41 37.21
N LEU A 275 1.85 -7.21 36.13
CA LEU A 275 1.68 -8.66 36.21
C LEU A 275 2.97 -9.34 36.67
N ALA A 276 2.85 -10.43 37.43
CA ALA A 276 3.98 -11.14 38.03
C ALA A 276 5.05 -11.68 37.03
N ARG A 277 4.72 -11.79 35.73
CA ARG A 277 5.62 -12.31 34.68
C ARG A 277 5.47 -11.54 33.35
N PRO A 278 6.07 -10.36 33.19
CA PRO A 278 5.87 -9.49 32.02
C PRO A 278 6.75 -9.87 30.80
N LYS A 279 7.12 -11.14 30.58
CA LYS A 279 8.17 -11.55 29.60
C LYS A 279 8.07 -10.91 28.21
N LYS A 280 6.86 -10.59 27.73
CA LYS A 280 6.62 -9.78 26.52
C LYS A 280 5.62 -8.63 26.74
N GLY A 281 5.15 -8.40 27.97
CA GLY A 281 4.13 -7.38 28.23
C GLY A 281 2.75 -7.69 27.64
N ILE A 282 1.97 -6.62 27.44
CA ILE A 282 0.74 -6.61 26.64
C ILE A 282 1.11 -6.21 25.20
N VAL A 283 1.20 -7.21 24.31
CA VAL A 283 1.51 -7.02 22.87
C VAL A 283 0.26 -6.93 21.99
N GLN A 284 -0.90 -6.97 22.63
CA GLN A 284 -2.22 -6.99 22.02
C GLN A 284 -2.79 -5.59 21.93
N LEU A 285 -3.80 -5.39 21.08
CA LEU A 285 -4.63 -4.19 21.20
C LEU A 285 -5.52 -4.30 22.45
N LEU A 286 -5.63 -3.19 23.17
CA LEU A 286 -6.72 -2.98 24.12
C LEU A 286 -8.03 -2.83 23.33
N GLN A 287 -9.05 -3.62 23.64
CA GLN A 287 -10.37 -3.51 23.00
C GLN A 287 -11.32 -2.76 23.93
N GLY A 288 -11.78 -1.58 23.52
CA GLY A 288 -12.83 -0.85 24.22
C GLY A 288 -14.19 -1.52 24.01
N VAL A 289 -14.96 -1.68 25.08
CA VAL A 289 -16.30 -2.30 25.11
C VAL A 289 -17.17 -1.49 26.07
N GLY A 290 -18.02 -0.62 25.55
CA GLY A 290 -18.70 0.39 26.35
C GLY A 290 -17.72 1.18 27.24
N ARG A 291 -17.97 1.22 28.55
CA ARG A 291 -17.09 1.83 29.58
C ARG A 291 -16.03 0.90 30.14
N SER A 292 -15.73 -0.21 29.46
CA SER A 292 -14.75 -1.19 29.87
C SER A 292 -13.69 -1.41 28.80
N VAL A 293 -12.55 -1.98 29.18
CA VAL A 293 -11.51 -2.41 28.26
C VAL A 293 -11.17 -3.88 28.51
N ILE A 294 -10.98 -4.64 27.45
CA ILE A 294 -10.59 -6.05 27.51
C ILE A 294 -9.30 -6.30 26.75
N TYR A 295 -8.44 -7.12 27.33
CA TYR A 295 -7.15 -7.45 26.77
C TYR A 295 -6.62 -8.80 27.27
N GLY A 296 -5.74 -9.39 26.47
CA GLY A 296 -5.00 -10.59 26.82
C GLY A 296 -3.53 -10.27 27.09
N CYS A 297 -2.89 -11.13 27.86
CA CYS A 297 -1.48 -11.02 28.24
C CYS A 297 -0.71 -12.28 27.81
N TYR A 298 0.59 -12.12 27.57
CA TYR A 298 1.43 -13.24 27.13
C TYR A 298 1.54 -14.36 28.17
N ASP A 299 1.24 -14.08 29.44
CA ASP A 299 1.21 -15.10 30.48
C ASP A 299 -0.05 -15.99 30.41
N GLY A 300 -1.02 -15.69 29.54
CA GLY A 300 -2.31 -16.38 29.44
C GLY A 300 -3.42 -15.79 30.32
N THR A 301 -3.24 -14.58 30.83
CA THR A 301 -4.30 -13.87 31.56
C THR A 301 -5.15 -13.05 30.59
N VAL A 302 -6.47 -13.18 30.67
CA VAL A 302 -7.44 -12.28 30.03
C VAL A 302 -8.07 -11.44 31.14
N THR A 303 -8.12 -10.11 30.95
CA THR A 303 -8.72 -9.18 31.91
C THR A 303 -9.73 -8.30 31.20
N ARG A 304 -10.92 -8.18 31.79
CA ARG A 304 -11.86 -7.09 31.51
C ARG A 304 -11.83 -6.13 32.68
N LEU A 305 -11.59 -4.86 32.37
CA LEU A 305 -11.32 -3.79 33.31
C LEU A 305 -12.38 -2.71 33.13
N ASP A 306 -12.88 -2.14 34.22
CA ASP A 306 -13.63 -0.89 34.15
C ASP A 306 -12.69 0.25 33.73
N ALA A 307 -12.99 0.92 32.62
CA ALA A 307 -12.10 1.94 32.06
C ALA A 307 -12.13 3.25 32.84
N THR A 308 -13.08 3.43 33.77
CA THR A 308 -13.19 4.62 34.63
C THR A 308 -12.32 4.46 35.87
N THR A 309 -12.44 3.32 36.55
CA THR A 309 -11.83 3.08 37.86
C THR A 309 -10.51 2.32 37.80
N GLY A 310 -10.26 1.57 36.72
CA GLY A 310 -9.13 0.65 36.63
C GLY A 310 -9.32 -0.62 37.47
N GLU A 311 -10.51 -0.88 37.99
CA GLU A 311 -10.82 -2.11 38.71
C GLU A 311 -11.16 -3.26 37.74
N PRO A 312 -10.68 -4.49 38.00
CA PRO A 312 -11.01 -5.63 37.17
C PRO A 312 -12.49 -6.01 37.38
N LEU A 313 -13.29 -5.95 36.31
CA LEU A 313 -14.63 -6.53 36.29
C LEU A 313 -14.54 -8.06 36.40
N TRP A 314 -13.59 -8.64 35.67
CA TRP A 314 -13.17 -10.02 35.87
C TRP A 314 -11.76 -10.25 35.34
N ARG A 315 -11.12 -11.29 35.86
CA ARG A 315 -9.81 -11.77 35.39
C ARG A 315 -9.82 -13.28 35.29
N ARG A 316 -9.33 -13.82 34.17
CA ARG A 316 -9.30 -15.25 33.91
C ARG A 316 -7.93 -15.70 33.43
N LYS A 317 -7.41 -16.76 34.06
CA LYS A 317 -6.26 -17.49 33.55
C LYS A 317 -6.73 -18.55 32.55
N ILE A 318 -6.23 -18.49 31.34
CA ILE A 318 -6.41 -19.53 30.33
C ILE A 318 -5.14 -20.39 30.23
N ASP A 319 -5.19 -21.39 29.37
CA ASP A 319 -4.24 -22.49 29.34
C ASP A 319 -2.99 -22.25 28.49
N SER A 320 -2.83 -21.07 27.88
CA SER A 320 -1.65 -20.76 27.07
C SER A 320 -1.45 -19.25 26.85
N SER A 321 -0.33 -18.89 26.24
CA SER A 321 0.05 -17.51 25.94
C SER A 321 -0.94 -16.87 24.96
N ILE A 322 -1.17 -15.56 25.10
CA ILE A 322 -2.05 -14.82 24.19
C ILE A 322 -1.21 -13.82 23.41
N HIS A 323 -1.06 -14.03 22.09
CA HIS A 323 -0.47 -13.10 21.12
C HIS A 323 -1.48 -12.55 20.09
N ALA A 324 -2.68 -13.13 20.01
CA ALA A 324 -3.80 -12.62 19.23
C ALA A 324 -4.67 -11.63 20.02
N THR A 325 -5.11 -10.54 19.38
CA THR A 325 -6.00 -9.58 20.02
C THR A 325 -7.38 -10.22 20.22
N PRO A 326 -8.01 -10.08 21.41
CA PRO A 326 -9.36 -10.57 21.64
C PRO A 326 -10.35 -10.04 20.60
N CYS A 327 -11.22 -10.89 20.08
CA CYS A 327 -12.29 -10.51 19.18
C CYS A 327 -13.62 -10.50 19.94
N ILE A 328 -14.37 -9.40 19.85
CA ILE A 328 -15.55 -9.14 20.70
C ILE A 328 -16.83 -9.19 19.87
N ASP A 329 -17.84 -9.87 20.40
CA ASP A 329 -19.22 -9.88 19.94
C ASP A 329 -20.10 -9.31 21.07
N GLU A 330 -20.30 -7.99 21.06
CA GLU A 330 -21.08 -7.31 22.11
C GLU A 330 -22.56 -7.71 22.06
N VAL A 331 -23.09 -7.99 20.86
CA VAL A 331 -24.50 -8.34 20.67
C VAL A 331 -24.83 -9.66 21.37
N HIS A 332 -23.97 -10.66 21.22
CA HIS A 332 -24.19 -11.98 21.83
C HIS A 332 -23.38 -12.21 23.12
N GLN A 333 -22.73 -11.17 23.65
CA GLN A 333 -21.91 -11.22 24.86
C GLN A 333 -20.81 -12.28 24.80
N ARG A 334 -20.02 -12.31 23.72
CA ARG A 334 -18.92 -13.27 23.54
C ARG A 334 -17.58 -12.59 23.33
N VAL A 335 -16.53 -13.27 23.79
CA VAL A 335 -15.13 -12.92 23.56
C VAL A 335 -14.43 -14.14 22.99
N PHE A 336 -13.82 -13.98 21.83
CA PHE A 336 -13.05 -15.02 21.17
C PHE A 336 -11.55 -14.77 21.39
N ILE A 337 -10.85 -15.77 21.91
CA ILE A 337 -9.42 -15.71 22.22
C ILE A 337 -8.68 -16.79 21.46
N ASN A 338 -7.70 -16.35 20.68
CA ASN A 338 -6.74 -17.18 19.98
C ASN A 338 -5.45 -17.28 20.82
N THR A 339 -4.98 -18.49 21.10
CA THR A 339 -3.76 -18.69 21.89
C THR A 339 -2.54 -19.00 21.02
N GLU A 340 -1.38 -18.49 21.40
CA GLU A 340 -0.06 -18.85 20.87
C GLU A 340 0.62 -19.89 21.79
N GLN A 341 1.57 -20.67 21.27
CA GLN A 341 2.20 -21.71 22.08
C GLN A 341 3.32 -21.24 23.02
N TRP A 342 3.07 -21.49 24.30
CA TRP A 342 4.06 -22.06 25.25
C TRP A 342 3.43 -23.30 25.92
N ASN A 343 3.11 -24.33 25.13
CA ASN A 343 2.48 -25.59 25.59
C ASN A 343 3.50 -26.72 25.64
N GLU A 344 4.59 -26.55 26.40
CA GLU A 344 5.55 -27.62 26.68
C GLU A 344 6.11 -28.32 25.42
N GLY A 345 6.25 -27.58 24.31
CA GLY A 345 6.79 -28.11 23.04
C GLY A 345 5.79 -28.83 22.12
N ARG A 346 4.50 -28.96 22.48
CA ARG A 346 3.47 -29.58 21.63
C ARG A 346 2.78 -28.59 20.67
N PRO A 347 2.78 -28.78 19.34
CA PRO A 347 2.28 -27.80 18.37
C PRO A 347 0.73 -27.69 18.36
N ILE A 348 0.12 -27.32 19.49
CA ILE A 348 -1.32 -27.29 19.72
C ILE A 348 -1.68 -25.97 20.37
N GLY A 349 -2.70 -25.28 19.88
CA GLY A 349 -3.28 -24.09 20.47
C GLY A 349 -4.80 -24.18 20.48
N HIS A 350 -5.46 -23.12 20.97
CA HIS A 350 -6.90 -23.07 21.11
C HIS A 350 -7.48 -21.79 20.52
N LEU A 351 -8.65 -21.93 19.93
CA LEU A 351 -9.62 -20.85 19.83
C LEU A 351 -10.66 -21.09 20.94
N GLN A 352 -10.87 -20.09 21.77
CA GLN A 352 -11.72 -20.16 22.96
C GLN A 352 -12.81 -19.10 22.88
N CYS A 353 -13.97 -19.41 23.44
CA CYS A 353 -15.03 -18.44 23.64
C CYS A 353 -15.35 -18.30 25.13
N LEU A 354 -15.36 -17.05 25.58
CA LEU A 354 -15.72 -16.65 26.92
C LEU A 354 -16.99 -15.79 26.86
N ASP A 355 -17.77 -15.85 27.92
CA ASP A 355 -18.84 -14.91 28.19
C ASP A 355 -18.24 -13.53 28.49
N LEU A 356 -18.69 -12.49 27.78
CA LEU A 356 -18.11 -11.15 27.85
C LEU A 356 -18.34 -10.50 29.23
N GLU A 357 -19.49 -10.74 29.85
CA GLU A 357 -19.87 -10.16 31.13
C GLU A 357 -19.12 -10.80 32.31
N THR A 358 -19.01 -12.12 32.32
CA THR A 358 -18.53 -12.88 33.48
C THR A 358 -17.15 -13.50 33.31
N GLY A 359 -16.62 -13.54 32.08
CA GLY A 359 -15.37 -14.23 31.75
C GLY A 359 -15.46 -15.76 31.87
N ARG A 360 -16.67 -16.31 32.01
CA ARG A 360 -16.91 -17.76 32.09
C ARG A 360 -16.65 -18.42 30.76
N PHE A 361 -16.19 -19.66 30.82
CA PHE A 361 -15.91 -20.44 29.64
C PHE A 361 -17.21 -20.91 28.97
N LEU A 362 -17.34 -20.67 27.66
CA LEU A 362 -18.48 -21.15 26.87
C LEU A 362 -18.09 -22.38 26.05
N TRP A 363 -17.02 -22.30 25.26
CA TRP A 363 -16.52 -23.44 24.48
C TRP A 363 -15.03 -23.31 24.14
N LYS A 364 -14.41 -24.47 23.87
CA LYS A 364 -13.00 -24.63 23.50
C LYS A 364 -12.88 -25.40 22.20
N ARG A 365 -12.06 -24.91 21.27
CA ARG A 365 -11.63 -25.71 20.13
C ARG A 365 -10.12 -25.78 20.05
N GLU A 366 -9.61 -27.00 20.09
CA GLU A 366 -8.21 -27.29 19.84
C GLU A 366 -7.89 -27.23 18.35
N HIS A 367 -6.72 -26.68 18.03
CA HIS A 367 -6.15 -26.73 16.69
C HIS A 367 -4.66 -27.05 16.74
N ALA A 368 -4.22 -27.91 15.81
CA ALA A 368 -2.80 -28.08 15.54
C ALA A 368 -2.22 -26.78 14.98
N TRP A 369 -0.94 -26.52 15.26
CA TRP A 369 -0.22 -25.35 14.76
C TRP A 369 -0.94 -24.03 15.09
N TRP A 370 -1.28 -23.84 16.37
CA TRP A 370 -1.77 -22.62 17.07
C TRP A 370 -2.24 -21.45 16.19
N PRO A 371 -3.36 -20.81 16.52
CA PRO A 371 -3.76 -19.58 15.83
C PRO A 371 -3.14 -18.32 16.48
N PRO A 372 -1.94 -17.79 16.10
CA PRO A 372 -1.39 -16.60 16.75
C PRO A 372 -1.98 -15.29 16.18
N GLY A 373 -2.59 -15.33 15.01
CA GLY A 373 -3.20 -14.15 14.40
C GLY A 373 -4.53 -13.82 15.07
N SER A 374 -4.92 -12.57 15.01
CA SER A 374 -6.18 -12.11 15.64
C SER A 374 -7.37 -12.65 14.85
N SER A 375 -8.39 -13.15 15.55
CA SER A 375 -9.59 -13.66 14.92
C SER A 375 -10.46 -12.51 14.38
N LEU A 376 -11.32 -12.86 13.43
CA LEU A 376 -12.32 -12.00 12.82
C LEU A 376 -13.71 -12.56 13.13
N LEU A 377 -14.64 -11.72 13.56
CA LEU A 377 -16.04 -12.06 13.71
C LEU A 377 -16.80 -11.68 12.44
N CYS A 378 -17.68 -12.57 11.97
CA CYS A 378 -18.71 -12.27 10.99
C CYS A 378 -20.08 -12.58 11.64
N PRO A 379 -20.71 -11.57 12.28
CA PRO A 379 -21.95 -11.77 13.03
C PRO A 379 -23.09 -12.30 12.18
N GLU A 380 -23.23 -11.81 10.95
CA GLU A 380 -24.36 -12.08 10.05
C GLU A 380 -24.37 -13.52 9.57
N VAL A 381 -23.19 -14.14 9.47
CA VAL A 381 -23.01 -15.56 9.14
C VAL A 381 -22.90 -16.44 10.40
N GLY A 382 -22.71 -15.81 11.56
CA GLY A 382 -22.54 -16.51 12.85
C GLY A 382 -21.22 -17.28 12.95
N LEU A 383 -20.13 -16.73 12.38
CA LEU A 383 -18.82 -17.37 12.34
C LEU A 383 -17.73 -16.50 12.97
N VAL A 384 -16.81 -17.16 13.67
CA VAL A 384 -15.50 -16.61 14.06
C VAL A 384 -14.42 -17.29 13.23
N ILE A 385 -13.63 -16.49 12.52
CA ILE A 385 -12.56 -16.94 11.65
C ILE A 385 -11.21 -16.72 12.35
N ALA A 386 -10.40 -17.76 12.44
CA ALA A 386 -9.08 -17.71 13.04
C ALA A 386 -8.00 -18.14 12.05
N PRO A 387 -6.91 -17.35 11.91
CA PRO A 387 -5.74 -17.77 11.16
C PRO A 387 -4.82 -18.68 11.98
N CYS A 388 -4.23 -19.69 11.33
CA CYS A 388 -3.44 -20.74 11.95
C CYS A 388 -2.01 -20.80 11.37
N ASN A 389 -1.07 -21.37 12.13
CA ASN A 389 0.33 -21.48 11.74
C ASN A 389 0.66 -22.65 10.80
N ASP A 390 -0.34 -23.40 10.36
CA ASP A 390 -0.27 -24.38 9.28
C ASP A 390 -0.73 -23.81 7.93
N GLU A 391 -0.67 -22.48 7.77
CA GLU A 391 -1.15 -21.76 6.58
C GLU A 391 -2.65 -21.99 6.32
N ALA A 392 -3.45 -22.23 7.36
CA ALA A 392 -4.90 -22.37 7.25
C ALA A 392 -5.68 -21.20 7.86
N LEU A 393 -6.90 -21.02 7.36
CA LEU A 393 -7.98 -20.33 8.06
C LEU A 393 -9.01 -21.36 8.50
N ILE A 394 -9.43 -21.29 9.75
CA ILE A 394 -10.57 -22.05 10.27
C ILE A 394 -11.71 -21.10 10.59
N ALA A 395 -12.95 -21.50 10.31
CA ALA A 395 -14.14 -20.80 10.78
C ALA A 395 -14.95 -21.72 11.68
N LEU A 396 -15.28 -21.20 12.86
CA LEU A 396 -16.09 -21.89 13.85
C LEU A 396 -17.42 -21.18 14.06
N ARG A 397 -18.47 -21.93 14.35
CA ARG A 397 -19.75 -21.38 14.81
C ARG A 397 -19.54 -20.61 16.11
N THR A 398 -20.00 -19.37 16.17
CA THR A 398 -19.82 -18.50 17.35
C THR A 398 -20.49 -19.07 18.60
N THR A 399 -21.57 -19.83 18.44
CA THR A 399 -22.38 -20.43 19.51
C THR A 399 -21.77 -21.71 20.08
N THR A 400 -21.27 -22.61 19.23
CA THR A 400 -20.87 -23.98 19.62
C THR A 400 -19.37 -24.24 19.55
N GLY A 401 -18.61 -23.43 18.80
CA GLY A 401 -17.21 -23.71 18.50
C GLY A 401 -17.00 -24.85 17.49
N GLU A 402 -18.07 -25.33 16.85
CA GLU A 402 -18.00 -26.36 15.81
C GLU A 402 -17.38 -25.81 14.53
N LEU A 403 -16.53 -26.62 13.89
CA LEU A 403 -15.88 -26.26 12.64
C LEU A 403 -16.91 -26.18 11.51
N ALA A 404 -17.07 -24.98 10.94
CA ALA A 404 -17.89 -24.76 9.76
C ALA A 404 -17.11 -25.05 8.48
N TRP A 405 -15.88 -24.53 8.39
CA TRP A 405 -14.98 -24.79 7.27
C TRP A 405 -13.52 -24.58 7.67
N LYS A 406 -12.61 -25.20 6.90
CA LYS A 406 -11.16 -24.98 6.94
C LYS A 406 -10.66 -24.82 5.50
N THR A 407 -9.81 -23.83 5.26
CA THR A 407 -9.18 -23.62 3.94
C THR A 407 -7.69 -23.32 4.08
N GLN A 408 -6.92 -23.72 3.07
CA GLN A 408 -5.51 -23.38 2.94
C GLN A 408 -5.34 -21.98 2.33
N THR A 409 -4.36 -21.24 2.81
CA THR A 409 -3.89 -19.95 2.32
C THR A 409 -2.53 -20.10 1.64
N LYS A 410 -2.11 -19.13 0.84
CA LYS A 410 -0.80 -19.13 0.15
C LYS A 410 0.38 -18.73 1.05
N GLY A 411 0.20 -18.70 2.37
CA GLY A 411 1.21 -18.35 3.35
C GLY A 411 0.57 -17.94 4.68
N LEU A 412 1.36 -17.84 5.74
CA LEU A 412 0.82 -17.57 7.07
C LEU A 412 0.11 -16.21 7.16
N VAL A 413 -1.06 -16.21 7.80
CA VAL A 413 -1.79 -14.99 8.16
C VAL A 413 -1.47 -14.65 9.62
N ARG A 414 -0.46 -13.80 9.83
CA ARG A 414 0.03 -13.43 11.18
C ARG A 414 -0.67 -12.22 11.80
N GLY A 415 -1.49 -11.52 11.02
CA GLY A 415 -2.23 -10.34 11.46
C GLY A 415 -3.70 -10.65 11.74
N ARG A 416 -4.60 -9.72 11.36
CA ARG A 416 -6.05 -9.86 11.52
C ARG A 416 -6.73 -9.81 10.15
N PRO A 417 -7.57 -10.80 9.78
CA PRO A 417 -8.43 -10.69 8.60
C PRO A 417 -9.38 -9.48 8.70
N SER A 418 -9.85 -8.97 7.56
CA SER A 418 -10.91 -7.96 7.52
C SER A 418 -12.20 -8.53 6.94
N LEU A 419 -13.35 -7.99 7.36
CA LEU A 419 -14.67 -8.33 6.85
C LEU A 419 -15.22 -7.16 6.03
N VAL A 420 -15.91 -7.48 4.93
CA VAL A 420 -16.69 -6.51 4.16
C VAL A 420 -17.95 -7.15 3.63
N GLU A 421 -19.06 -6.41 3.66
CA GLU A 421 -20.29 -6.76 2.95
C GLU A 421 -20.23 -6.21 1.53
N THR A 422 -20.57 -7.04 0.55
CA THR A 422 -20.49 -6.70 -0.88
C THR A 422 -21.72 -7.21 -1.62
N SER A 423 -21.82 -6.90 -2.92
CA SER A 423 -22.92 -7.39 -3.76
C SER A 423 -22.94 -8.92 -3.89
N ILE A 424 -21.80 -9.58 -3.66
CA ILE A 424 -21.63 -11.03 -3.70
C ILE A 424 -21.59 -11.69 -2.31
N GLY A 425 -21.96 -10.95 -1.26
CA GLY A 425 -22.08 -11.41 0.12
C GLY A 425 -20.93 -10.93 1.03
N TYR A 426 -20.76 -11.61 2.16
CA TYR A 426 -19.72 -11.29 3.14
C TYR A 426 -18.37 -11.87 2.74
N LEU A 427 -17.37 -11.00 2.58
CA LEU A 427 -16.03 -11.36 2.15
C LEU A 427 -15.02 -11.18 3.28
N ILE A 428 -14.08 -12.11 3.38
CA ILE A 428 -12.91 -12.00 4.26
C ILE A 428 -11.66 -11.70 3.44
N LEU A 429 -10.91 -10.68 3.87
CA LEU A 429 -9.67 -10.24 3.24
C LEU A 429 -8.50 -10.56 4.15
N THR A 430 -7.52 -11.29 3.64
CA THR A 430 -6.34 -11.70 4.39
C THR A 430 -5.05 -11.40 3.65
N ALA A 431 -4.09 -10.82 4.36
CA ALA A 431 -2.73 -10.66 3.87
C ALA A 431 -1.80 -11.69 4.51
N THR A 432 -0.99 -12.34 3.67
CA THR A 432 -0.07 -13.39 4.07
C THR A 432 1.37 -12.87 4.16
N GLU A 433 2.20 -13.53 4.97
CA GLU A 433 3.63 -13.22 5.08
C GLU A 433 4.42 -13.45 3.77
N ARG A 434 3.82 -14.16 2.79
CA ARG A 434 4.39 -14.34 1.44
C ARG A 434 3.95 -13.26 0.44
N GLY A 435 3.27 -12.22 0.92
CA GLY A 435 2.87 -11.08 0.08
C GLY A 435 1.67 -11.36 -0.82
N HIS A 436 0.78 -12.27 -0.39
CA HIS A 436 -0.51 -12.50 -1.05
C HIS A 436 -1.64 -11.81 -0.30
N LEU A 437 -2.50 -11.13 -1.05
CA LEU A 437 -3.80 -10.66 -0.59
C LEU A 437 -4.85 -11.62 -1.15
N GLU A 438 -5.63 -12.22 -0.28
CA GLU A 438 -6.66 -13.19 -0.64
C GLU A 438 -8.03 -12.69 -0.20
N CYS A 439 -9.01 -12.88 -1.07
CA CYS A 439 -10.41 -12.66 -0.77
C CYS A 439 -11.17 -13.98 -0.82
N ARG A 440 -11.97 -14.22 0.21
CA ARG A 440 -12.73 -15.47 0.36
C ARG A 440 -14.14 -15.17 0.82
N ASN A 441 -15.07 -16.03 0.46
CA ASN A 441 -16.43 -15.96 0.98
C ASN A 441 -16.44 -16.38 2.46
N ALA A 442 -17.01 -15.56 3.34
CA ALA A 442 -17.01 -15.80 4.78
C ALA A 442 -17.81 -17.06 5.18
N SER A 443 -18.86 -17.41 4.42
CA SER A 443 -19.77 -18.50 4.77
C SER A 443 -19.22 -19.90 4.50
N ASN A 444 -18.35 -20.05 3.49
CA ASN A 444 -17.85 -21.35 3.05
C ASN A 444 -16.33 -21.42 2.87
N GLY A 445 -15.61 -20.30 3.04
CA GLY A 445 -14.16 -20.22 2.92
C GLY A 445 -13.61 -20.30 1.49
N ALA A 446 -14.48 -20.34 0.47
CA ALA A 446 -14.09 -20.45 -0.93
C ALA A 446 -13.27 -19.23 -1.37
N LEU A 447 -12.15 -19.49 -2.05
CA LEU A 447 -11.30 -18.44 -2.62
C LEU A 447 -11.99 -17.79 -3.81
N ILE A 448 -12.16 -16.48 -3.77
CA ILE A 448 -12.74 -15.68 -4.85
C ILE A 448 -11.62 -15.17 -5.75
N TRP A 449 -10.64 -14.48 -5.16
CA TRP A 449 -9.46 -14.02 -5.87
C TRP A 449 -8.24 -14.02 -4.96
N SER A 450 -7.06 -14.02 -5.58
CA SER A 450 -5.77 -13.92 -4.89
C SER A 450 -4.76 -13.19 -5.76
N VAL A 451 -4.22 -12.10 -5.23
CA VAL A 451 -3.22 -11.27 -5.91
C VAL A 451 -1.96 -11.13 -5.07
N ARG A 452 -0.84 -10.78 -5.70
CA ARG A 452 0.35 -10.35 -4.97
C ARG A 452 0.27 -8.85 -4.70
N TYR A 453 0.62 -8.44 -3.49
CA TYR A 453 0.69 -7.02 -3.12
C TYR A 453 2.13 -6.53 -2.91
N GLY A 454 3.12 -7.43 -3.03
CA GLY A 454 4.54 -7.12 -2.91
C GLY A 454 5.28 -8.06 -1.96
N GLU A 455 6.23 -7.51 -1.22
CA GLU A 455 6.93 -8.21 -0.14
C GLU A 455 6.04 -8.28 1.11
N GLY A 456 5.81 -9.48 1.63
CA GLY A 456 4.92 -9.70 2.77
C GLY A 456 5.39 -8.99 4.04
N LEU A 457 4.43 -8.63 4.89
CA LEU A 457 4.70 -8.04 6.21
C LEU A 457 4.20 -8.97 7.30
N TRP A 458 4.88 -8.91 8.44
CA TRP A 458 4.47 -9.60 9.65
C TRP A 458 3.35 -8.79 10.31
N HIS A 459 2.31 -9.48 10.77
CA HIS A 459 1.21 -8.90 11.56
C HIS A 459 0.34 -7.86 10.85
N GLN A 460 0.16 -7.92 9.53
CA GLN A 460 -0.62 -6.91 8.81
C GLN A 460 -2.14 -7.00 9.09
N PHE A 461 -2.76 -5.87 9.36
CA PHE A 461 -4.22 -5.74 9.49
C PHE A 461 -4.68 -4.97 8.25
N PRO A 462 -5.22 -5.65 7.22
CA PRO A 462 -5.79 -4.95 6.07
C PRO A 462 -6.85 -3.95 6.53
N LEU A 463 -6.99 -2.83 5.83
CA LEU A 463 -8.06 -1.87 6.06
C LEU A 463 -9.04 -1.99 4.90
N VAL A 464 -10.28 -2.37 5.19
CA VAL A 464 -11.39 -2.19 4.24
C VAL A 464 -11.95 -0.80 4.44
N MET A 465 -12.04 -0.03 3.37
CA MET A 465 -12.64 1.30 3.38
C MET A 465 -13.19 1.62 1.99
N ASN A 466 -14.46 2.03 1.92
CA ASN A 466 -15.22 2.10 0.66
C ASN A 466 -15.17 0.73 -0.05
N ASP A 467 -14.96 0.73 -1.37
CA ASP A 467 -14.83 -0.48 -2.19
C ASP A 467 -13.39 -1.00 -2.28
N CYS A 468 -12.51 -0.57 -1.37
CA CYS A 468 -11.09 -0.88 -1.39
C CYS A 468 -10.62 -1.64 -0.15
N VAL A 469 -9.70 -2.57 -0.35
CA VAL A 469 -8.85 -3.15 0.69
C VAL A 469 -7.43 -2.61 0.56
N ILE A 470 -6.92 -2.05 1.64
CA ILE A 470 -5.65 -1.33 1.72
C ILE A 470 -4.65 -2.16 2.52
N VAL A 471 -3.47 -2.35 1.94
CA VAL A 471 -2.37 -3.14 2.50
C VAL A 471 -1.02 -2.45 2.31
N MET A 472 -0.01 -2.89 3.07
CA MET A 472 1.35 -2.35 3.00
C MET A 472 2.39 -3.45 2.77
N ASP A 473 3.47 -3.15 2.05
CA ASP A 473 4.51 -4.13 1.73
C ASP A 473 5.87 -3.83 2.41
N GLY A 474 6.78 -4.81 2.35
CA GLY A 474 8.15 -4.70 2.86
C GLY A 474 9.04 -3.68 2.13
N LYS A 475 8.58 -3.14 0.99
CA LYS A 475 9.25 -2.09 0.21
C LYS A 475 8.66 -0.69 0.45
N TRP A 476 7.79 -0.58 1.46
CA TRP A 476 7.18 0.65 1.95
C TRP A 476 6.17 1.24 0.95
N HIS A 477 5.50 0.39 0.20
CA HIS A 477 4.32 0.76 -0.54
C HIS A 477 3.08 0.59 0.35
N ILE A 478 2.11 1.47 0.14
CA ILE A 478 0.70 1.27 0.49
C ILE A 478 -0.04 1.05 -0.82
N SER A 479 -0.85 0.01 -0.91
CA SER A 479 -1.58 -0.36 -2.12
C SER A 479 -3.04 -0.60 -1.77
N ALA A 480 -3.94 -0.12 -2.62
CA ALA A 480 -5.37 -0.35 -2.51
C ALA A 480 -5.84 -1.21 -3.67
N PHE A 481 -6.58 -2.25 -3.35
CA PHE A 481 -7.17 -3.17 -4.30
C PHE A 481 -8.68 -3.11 -4.16
N ASP A 482 -9.38 -3.28 -5.27
CA ASP A 482 -10.82 -3.48 -5.29
C ASP A 482 -11.20 -4.73 -4.48
N VAL A 483 -12.21 -4.61 -3.60
CA VAL A 483 -12.59 -5.70 -2.68
C VAL A 483 -13.21 -6.91 -3.39
N GLU A 484 -13.94 -6.70 -4.49
CA GLU A 484 -14.66 -7.76 -5.20
C GLU A 484 -13.81 -8.44 -6.27
N THR A 485 -12.91 -7.70 -6.92
CA THR A 485 -12.13 -8.17 -8.08
C THR A 485 -10.65 -8.41 -7.77
N GLY A 486 -10.10 -7.75 -6.75
CA GLY A 486 -8.67 -7.77 -6.44
C GLY A 486 -7.82 -6.93 -7.41
N GLU A 487 -8.44 -6.15 -8.29
CA GLU A 487 -7.72 -5.24 -9.18
C GLU A 487 -7.06 -4.11 -8.39
N LEU A 488 -5.81 -3.78 -8.71
CA LEU A 488 -5.12 -2.66 -8.08
C LEU A 488 -5.77 -1.34 -8.53
N ARG A 489 -6.26 -0.57 -7.55
CA ARG A 489 -6.86 0.76 -7.76
C ARG A 489 -5.81 1.84 -7.80
N TRP A 490 -4.94 1.86 -6.78
CA TRP A 490 -3.85 2.81 -6.62
C TRP A 490 -2.76 2.26 -5.71
N LEU A 491 -1.58 2.87 -5.79
CA LEU A 491 -0.49 2.64 -4.86
C LEU A 491 0.15 3.97 -4.49
N SER A 492 0.80 4.03 -3.33
CA SER A 492 1.67 5.15 -2.96
C SER A 492 2.92 4.64 -2.25
N ARG A 493 4.00 5.44 -2.25
CA ARG A 493 5.22 5.14 -1.52
C ARG A 493 5.33 5.93 -0.21
N LEU A 494 5.57 5.21 0.88
CA LEU A 494 5.86 5.74 2.20
C LEU A 494 7.34 6.13 2.32
N ARG A 495 7.67 7.01 3.27
CA ARG A 495 9.05 7.44 3.54
C ARG A 495 9.87 6.43 4.34
N SER A 496 9.20 5.57 5.10
CA SER A 496 9.76 4.60 6.05
C SER A 496 8.76 3.44 6.22
N PRO A 497 9.16 2.25 6.70
CA PRO A 497 8.23 1.13 6.87
C PRO A 497 7.01 1.53 7.69
N GLY A 498 5.81 1.23 7.19
CA GLY A 498 4.56 1.44 7.92
C GLY A 498 4.50 0.61 9.21
N CYS A 499 3.76 1.11 10.20
CA CYS A 499 3.18 0.28 11.25
C CYS A 499 2.22 -0.74 10.61
N TRP A 500 1.75 -1.71 11.38
CA TRP A 500 1.04 -2.87 10.80
C TRP A 500 -0.38 -2.62 10.27
N GLN A 501 -0.89 -1.39 10.37
CA GLN A 501 -2.26 -1.04 9.97
C GLN A 501 -2.37 0.42 9.51
N ALA A 502 -3.15 0.66 8.46
CA ALA A 502 -3.67 1.99 8.13
C ALA A 502 -4.94 2.27 8.97
N VAL A 503 -5.08 3.48 9.49
CA VAL A 503 -6.16 3.84 10.42
C VAL A 503 -7.18 4.72 9.72
N PRO A 504 -8.47 4.36 9.70
CA PRO A 504 -9.50 5.20 9.08
C PRO A 504 -9.78 6.46 9.92
N TYR A 505 -10.10 7.56 9.25
CA TYR A 505 -10.60 8.79 9.86
C TYR A 505 -11.50 9.54 8.88
N GLY A 506 -12.81 9.47 9.10
CA GLY A 506 -13.80 9.96 8.14
C GLY A 506 -13.61 9.30 6.76
N ARG A 507 -13.55 10.12 5.71
CA ARG A 507 -13.25 9.67 4.34
C ARG A 507 -11.78 9.39 4.06
N PHE A 508 -10.89 9.62 5.02
CA PHE A 508 -9.44 9.50 4.87
C PHE A 508 -8.91 8.25 5.58
N CYS A 509 -7.69 7.85 5.25
CA CYS A 509 -6.92 6.94 6.09
C CYS A 509 -5.51 7.47 6.35
N ALA A 510 -5.00 7.26 7.56
CA ALA A 510 -3.65 7.64 7.95
C ALA A 510 -2.75 6.41 8.13
N VAL A 511 -1.48 6.58 7.78
CA VAL A 511 -0.43 5.58 8.00
C VAL A 511 0.70 6.23 8.77
N LEU A 512 0.98 5.69 9.96
CA LEU A 512 2.17 6.02 10.72
C LEU A 512 3.29 5.04 10.37
N SER A 513 4.48 5.56 10.13
CA SER A 513 5.69 4.78 9.88
C SER A 513 6.51 4.60 11.15
N ARG A 514 7.43 3.63 11.13
CA ARG A 514 8.29 3.32 12.27
C ARG A 514 9.25 4.43 12.67
N GLU A 515 9.59 5.31 11.73
CA GLU A 515 10.40 6.52 11.96
C GLU A 515 9.56 7.78 12.17
N GLY A 516 8.26 7.62 12.44
CA GLY A 516 7.36 8.72 12.78
C GLY A 516 6.80 9.50 11.60
N HIS A 517 7.01 9.07 10.35
CA HIS A 517 6.34 9.71 9.22
C HIS A 517 4.84 9.38 9.25
N LEU A 518 4.00 10.41 9.22
CA LEU A 518 2.55 10.28 9.18
C LEU A 518 2.07 10.72 7.81
N ALA A 519 1.49 9.80 7.04
CA ALA A 519 0.93 10.08 5.73
C ALA A 519 -0.59 9.90 5.75
N VAL A 520 -1.32 10.80 5.11
CA VAL A 520 -2.78 10.79 5.03
C VAL A 520 -3.20 10.68 3.57
N PHE A 521 -4.13 9.78 3.31
CA PHE A 521 -4.60 9.43 1.98
C PHE A 521 -6.11 9.65 1.90
N ASP A 522 -6.57 10.06 0.72
CA ASP A 522 -7.97 10.00 0.32
C ASP A 522 -8.14 8.82 -0.64
N PRO A 523 -8.66 7.68 -0.17
CA PRO A 523 -8.80 6.49 -1.02
C PRO A 523 -9.83 6.63 -2.14
N GLN A 524 -10.76 7.59 -2.05
CA GLN A 524 -11.74 7.86 -3.10
C GLN A 524 -11.11 8.67 -4.23
N ARG A 525 -10.27 9.66 -3.89
CA ARG A 525 -9.51 10.47 -4.86
C ARG A 525 -8.19 9.82 -5.28
N GLU A 526 -7.76 8.77 -4.58
CA GLU A 526 -6.56 7.98 -4.85
C GLU A 526 -5.24 8.77 -4.78
N ILE A 527 -5.18 9.67 -3.81
CA ILE A 527 -4.09 10.62 -3.65
C ILE A 527 -3.59 10.61 -2.20
N LYS A 528 -2.30 10.91 -2.05
CA LYS A 528 -1.79 11.36 -0.76
C LYS A 528 -2.14 12.83 -0.60
N VAL A 529 -2.91 13.17 0.42
CA VAL A 529 -3.34 14.55 0.67
C VAL A 529 -2.36 15.30 1.56
N TRP A 530 -1.70 14.59 2.47
CA TRP A 530 -0.79 15.20 3.42
C TRP A 530 0.28 14.22 3.90
N GLU A 531 1.44 14.76 4.28
CA GLU A 531 2.49 14.01 4.97
C GLU A 531 3.29 14.91 5.91
N GLY A 532 3.55 14.41 7.11
CA GLY A 532 4.37 15.08 8.11
C GLY A 532 5.18 14.08 8.93
N LYS A 533 5.70 14.54 10.07
CA LYS A 533 6.51 13.71 10.96
C LYS A 533 6.15 13.97 12.42
N LEU A 534 5.85 12.91 13.14
CA LEU A 534 5.71 12.90 14.60
C LEU A 534 7.08 12.62 15.25
N PRO A 535 7.34 13.13 16.46
CA PRO A 535 8.57 12.84 17.17
C PRO A 535 8.62 11.37 17.64
N GLY A 536 9.78 10.75 17.45
CA GLY A 536 10.11 9.42 17.99
C GLY A 536 9.94 8.27 17.00
N THR A 537 10.06 7.04 17.53
CA THR A 537 9.88 5.79 16.78
C THR A 537 8.62 5.07 17.22
N PHE A 538 8.04 4.32 16.29
CA PHE A 538 6.74 3.69 16.46
C PHE A 538 6.77 2.25 15.97
N HIS A 539 6.03 1.37 16.64
CA HIS A 539 5.75 0.04 16.13
C HIS A 539 4.26 -0.11 15.82
N GLN A 540 3.41 0.50 16.63
CA GLN A 540 1.95 0.52 16.54
C GLN A 540 1.39 1.69 15.73
N PRO A 541 0.22 1.50 15.10
CA PRO A 541 -0.54 2.61 14.53
C PRO A 541 -1.00 3.59 15.63
N PRO A 542 -1.34 4.84 15.27
CA PRO A 542 -1.99 5.77 16.18
C PRO A 542 -3.48 5.40 16.33
N THR A 543 -4.13 6.05 17.29
CA THR A 543 -5.59 6.03 17.41
C THR A 543 -6.15 7.40 17.06
N LEU A 544 -7.15 7.40 16.18
CA LEU A 544 -7.79 8.61 15.67
C LEU A 544 -9.26 8.59 16.11
N ARG A 545 -9.69 9.60 16.86
CA ARG A 545 -11.09 9.71 17.30
C ARG A 545 -11.40 11.15 17.68
N ASN A 546 -12.58 11.64 17.25
CA ASN A 546 -13.15 12.93 17.68
C ASN A 546 -12.13 14.09 17.65
N GLY A 547 -11.54 14.38 16.48
CA GLY A 547 -10.59 15.48 16.34
C GLY A 547 -9.24 15.27 17.03
N THR A 548 -8.93 14.06 17.52
CA THR A 548 -7.70 13.79 18.27
C THR A 548 -6.94 12.60 17.67
N LEU A 549 -5.63 12.78 17.47
CA LEU A 549 -4.68 11.71 17.17
C LEU A 549 -3.87 11.41 18.42
N VAL A 550 -3.81 10.14 18.83
CA VAL A 550 -2.95 9.69 19.92
C VAL A 550 -1.98 8.62 19.42
N ALA A 551 -0.69 8.82 19.66
CA ALA A 551 0.36 7.89 19.23
C ALA A 551 1.26 7.52 20.42
N ALA A 552 1.47 6.23 20.63
CA ALA A 552 2.45 5.73 21.59
C ALA A 552 3.80 5.56 20.87
N SER A 553 4.79 6.38 21.23
CA SER A 553 6.17 6.24 20.76
C SER A 553 7.02 5.43 21.74
N ASN A 554 7.93 4.63 21.19
CA ASN A 554 8.90 3.87 21.96
C ASN A 554 10.04 4.75 22.50
N THR A 555 10.28 5.92 21.92
CA THR A 555 11.37 6.84 22.33
C THR A 555 10.85 8.17 22.86
N SER A 556 9.65 8.55 22.46
CA SER A 556 9.07 9.87 22.70
C SER A 556 7.71 9.75 23.37
N GLY A 557 7.45 8.68 24.14
CA GLY A 557 6.28 8.54 24.99
C GLY A 557 4.91 8.64 24.31
N LEU A 558 3.89 8.96 25.10
CA LEU A 558 2.51 9.07 24.63
C LEU A 558 2.25 10.52 24.19
N LEU A 559 1.88 10.69 22.92
CA LEU A 559 1.67 11.99 22.29
C LEU A 559 0.21 12.12 21.86
N ALA A 560 -0.42 13.25 22.15
CA ALA A 560 -1.75 13.60 21.63
C ALA A 560 -1.68 14.89 20.81
N PHE A 561 -2.32 14.89 19.65
CA PHE A 561 -2.39 16.02 18.72
C PHE A 561 -3.83 16.32 18.34
N ASP A 562 -4.10 17.58 18.03
CA ASP A 562 -5.36 18.00 17.44
C ASP A 562 -5.35 17.67 15.94
N ILE A 563 -6.40 17.01 15.45
CA ILE A 563 -6.62 16.78 14.02
C ILE A 563 -7.33 18.01 13.45
N HIS A 564 -6.87 18.50 12.31
CA HIS A 564 -7.46 19.68 11.68
C HIS A 564 -8.91 19.39 11.20
N PRO A 565 -9.90 20.28 11.45
CA PRO A 565 -11.31 20.04 11.13
C PRO A 565 -11.63 19.74 9.66
N TYR A 566 -10.75 20.17 8.73
CA TYR A 566 -10.82 19.79 7.31
C TYR A 566 -10.98 18.28 7.09
N TYR A 567 -10.39 17.45 7.96
CA TYR A 567 -10.38 16.00 7.80
C TYR A 567 -11.56 15.28 8.48
N GLU A 568 -12.48 16.02 9.10
CA GLU A 568 -13.67 15.45 9.76
C GLU A 568 -14.84 15.21 8.80
N ASN A 569 -14.81 15.81 7.61
CA ASN A 569 -15.89 15.81 6.63
C ASN A 569 -15.62 14.91 5.41
#